data_AF-A0A914JRE2-F1
#
_entry.id   AF-A0A914JRE2-F1
#
_cell.length_a   1.000
_cell.length_b   1.000
_cell.length_c   1.000
_cell.angle_alpha   90.00
_cell.angle_beta   90.00
_cell.angle_gamma   90.00
#
_symmetry.space_group_name_H-M   'P 1'
#
loop_
_entity.id
_entity.type
_entity.pdbx_description
1 polymer ?
#
loop_
_entity_poly.entity_id
_entity_poly.type
_entity_poly.pdbx_seq_one_letter_code
_entity_poly.pdbx_strand_id
1 'polypeptide(L)'
;MPIEKVGDLRIKFWYSVEHILSLNHYQPLHDALLSALHAKPYDASLASLLQHLPIELGSIARPLMKIFLQNGLFEEFFRLVCVQYLSDGRESATLFRNQSMASKLMHEVMKYLGNDYLVSTLKPVIDLVYAEKKRTEIDPSKLNPGEKLDENTRNLAVYAELAIVRVVESADECPKALKNIFAVLRNAVNEFYPKVEIGRLAVSSFIIMRFFSAAILNPTQYGLKKRAPDPEVSRTL
;
A
#
# COMPACT_ATOMS: atom_id res chain seq x y z
N MET A 1 -3.18 -31.88 -58.31
CA MET A 1 -2.64 -32.22 -56.97
C MET A 1 -3.45 -31.45 -55.94
N PRO A 2 -4.04 -32.10 -54.93
CA PRO A 2 -4.82 -31.43 -53.89
C PRO A 2 -3.89 -30.74 -52.88
N ILE A 3 -4.27 -29.53 -52.46
CA ILE A 3 -3.52 -28.71 -51.48
C ILE A 3 -3.78 -29.27 -50.08
N GLU A 4 -2.72 -29.71 -49.38
CA GLU A 4 -2.81 -30.19 -47.99
C GLU A 4 -3.17 -29.06 -47.04
N LYS A 5 -4.21 -29.27 -46.23
CA LYS A 5 -4.68 -28.32 -45.22
C LYS A 5 -3.78 -28.45 -43.98
N VAL A 6 -2.86 -27.49 -43.78
CA VAL A 6 -1.82 -27.53 -42.72
C VAL A 6 -2.35 -27.08 -41.33
N GLY A 7 -3.68 -26.94 -41.17
CA GLY A 7 -4.34 -26.60 -39.90
C GLY A 7 -5.08 -25.26 -39.94
N ASP A 8 -5.94 -25.03 -38.96
CA ASP A 8 -6.77 -23.82 -38.85
C ASP A 8 -6.33 -22.98 -37.63
N LEU A 9 -6.04 -21.69 -37.84
CA LEU A 9 -5.70 -20.73 -36.77
C LEU A 9 -6.91 -19.85 -36.47
N ARG A 10 -7.45 -19.93 -35.24
CA ARG A 10 -8.51 -19.01 -34.77
C ARG A 10 -7.89 -17.90 -33.93
N ILE A 11 -7.92 -16.68 -34.46
CA ILE A 11 -7.49 -15.47 -33.76
C ILE A 11 -8.72 -14.68 -33.34
N LYS A 12 -8.75 -14.23 -32.08
CA LYS A 12 -9.69 -13.24 -31.58
C LYS A 12 -8.88 -12.06 -31.05
N PHE A 13 -9.11 -10.86 -31.56
CA PHE A 13 -8.49 -9.65 -31.04
C PHE A 13 -9.53 -8.56 -30.80
N TRP A 14 -9.18 -7.61 -29.92
CA TRP A 14 -9.96 -6.43 -29.58
C TRP A 14 -9.10 -5.20 -29.84
N TYR A 15 -9.72 -4.13 -30.36
CA TYR A 15 -9.06 -2.86 -30.60
C TYR A 15 -9.90 -1.75 -29.98
N SER A 16 -9.27 -0.93 -29.13
CA SER A 16 -9.86 0.27 -28.55
C SER A 16 -8.96 1.46 -28.83
N VAL A 17 -9.59 2.62 -29.08
CA VAL A 17 -8.89 3.89 -29.27
C VAL A 17 -9.30 4.80 -28.12
N GLU A 18 -8.31 5.26 -27.35
CA GLU A 18 -8.49 6.23 -26.29
C GLU A 18 -7.83 7.54 -26.69
N HIS A 19 -8.56 8.65 -26.58
CA HIS A 19 -8.05 9.98 -26.88
C HIS A 19 -7.86 10.76 -25.57
N ILE A 20 -6.61 11.11 -25.25
CA ILE A 20 -6.29 11.98 -24.13
C ILE A 20 -6.18 13.40 -24.67
N LEU A 21 -7.06 14.30 -24.19
CA LEU A 21 -7.10 15.70 -24.63
C LEU A 21 -5.96 16.50 -24.00
N SER A 22 -5.75 17.73 -24.47
CA SER A 22 -4.83 18.66 -23.80
C SER A 22 -5.37 19.08 -22.43
N LEU A 23 -4.47 19.42 -21.50
CA LEU A 23 -4.81 19.72 -20.10
C LEU A 23 -5.89 20.81 -19.97
N ASN A 24 -5.92 21.79 -20.87
CA ASN A 24 -6.90 22.87 -20.90
C ASN A 24 -8.35 22.37 -20.90
N HIS A 25 -8.63 21.22 -21.52
CA HIS A 25 -9.98 20.63 -21.54
C HIS A 25 -10.39 20.03 -20.20
N TYR A 26 -9.42 19.68 -19.35
CA TYR A 26 -9.65 19.13 -18.02
C TYR A 26 -9.59 20.20 -16.92
N GLN A 27 -9.22 21.44 -17.25
CA GLN A 27 -9.07 22.53 -16.28
C GLN A 27 -10.33 22.74 -15.41
N PRO A 28 -11.57 22.75 -15.95
CA PRO A 28 -12.76 22.92 -15.13
C PRO A 28 -12.93 21.81 -14.08
N LEU A 29 -12.63 20.56 -14.45
CA LEU A 29 -12.68 19.43 -13.53
C LEU A 29 -11.57 19.52 -12.49
N HIS A 30 -10.36 19.87 -12.91
CA HIS A 30 -9.21 20.05 -12.03
C HIS A 30 -9.49 21.13 -10.96
N ASP A 31 -9.99 22.29 -11.38
CA ASP A 31 -10.33 23.40 -10.48
C ASP A 31 -11.48 23.03 -9.54
N ALA A 32 -12.50 22.32 -10.04
CA ALA A 32 -13.60 21.81 -9.20
C ALA A 32 -13.10 20.83 -8.13
N LEU A 33 -12.15 19.95 -8.48
CA LEU A 33 -11.53 19.02 -7.54
C LEU A 33 -10.71 19.75 -6.47
N LEU A 34 -9.89 20.74 -6.85
CA LEU A 34 -9.12 21.51 -5.88
C LEU A 34 -9.99 22.40 -5.00
N SER A 35 -11.09 22.93 -5.56
CA SER A 35 -12.07 23.71 -4.81
C SER A 35 -12.78 22.91 -3.73
N ALA A 36 -12.71 21.57 -3.77
CA ALA A 36 -13.28 20.67 -2.77
C ALA A 36 -12.79 20.97 -1.34
N LEU A 37 -11.56 21.49 -1.18
CA LEU A 37 -10.99 21.86 0.13
C LEU A 37 -11.77 22.98 0.82
N HIS A 38 -12.39 23.86 0.04
CA HIS A 38 -13.12 25.02 0.53
C HIS A 38 -14.62 24.76 0.71
N ALA A 39 -15.11 23.60 0.27
CA ALA A 39 -16.52 23.25 0.38
C ALA A 39 -16.91 23.05 1.85
N LYS A 40 -18.00 23.72 2.26
CA LYS A 40 -18.59 23.58 3.60
C LYS A 40 -20.06 23.20 3.45
N PRO A 41 -20.49 21.98 3.86
CA PRO A 41 -19.68 20.90 4.42
C PRO A 41 -18.80 20.20 3.37
N TYR A 42 -17.67 19.60 3.79
CA TYR A 42 -16.77 18.85 2.90
C TYR A 42 -17.47 17.66 2.23
N ASP A 43 -18.49 17.08 2.89
CA ASP A 43 -19.27 15.98 2.35
C ASP A 43 -19.96 16.29 1.02
N ALA A 44 -20.28 17.57 0.78
CA ALA A 44 -20.88 18.07 -0.46
C ALA A 44 -19.83 18.35 -1.57
N SER A 45 -18.54 18.17 -1.28
CA SER A 45 -17.48 18.40 -2.25
C SER A 45 -17.43 17.30 -3.31
N LEU A 46 -16.97 17.65 -4.52
CA LEU A 46 -16.78 16.67 -5.59
C LEU A 46 -15.85 15.53 -5.15
N ALA A 47 -14.76 15.84 -4.45
CA ALA A 47 -13.80 14.83 -3.99
C ALA A 47 -14.42 13.83 -2.99
N SER A 48 -15.30 14.31 -2.11
CA SER A 48 -16.08 13.45 -1.22
C SER A 48 -17.09 12.60 -2.01
N LEU A 49 -17.87 13.21 -2.91
CA LEU A 49 -18.91 12.50 -3.69
C LEU A 49 -18.35 11.35 -4.53
N LEU A 50 -17.11 11.49 -5.04
CA LEU A 50 -16.45 10.42 -5.79
C LEU A 50 -16.31 9.11 -4.99
N GLN A 51 -16.17 9.18 -3.66
CA GLN A 51 -16.03 7.98 -2.83
C GLN A 51 -17.31 7.11 -2.77
N HIS A 52 -18.44 7.67 -3.20
CA HIS A 52 -19.75 6.99 -3.21
C HIS A 52 -20.11 6.39 -4.58
N LEU A 53 -19.25 6.56 -5.59
CA LEU A 53 -19.48 5.95 -6.90
C LEU A 53 -19.36 4.41 -6.82
N PRO A 54 -20.14 3.66 -7.61
CA PRO A 54 -20.12 2.20 -7.64
C PRO A 54 -18.90 1.66 -8.42
N ILE A 55 -17.71 2.17 -8.12
CA ILE A 55 -16.44 1.78 -8.74
C ILE A 55 -15.41 1.47 -7.64
N GLU A 56 -14.36 0.73 -7.98
CA GLU A 56 -13.33 0.39 -7.00
C GLU A 56 -12.63 1.65 -6.48
N LEU A 57 -12.64 1.85 -5.16
CA LEU A 57 -12.03 3.03 -4.52
C LEU A 57 -10.56 3.25 -4.91
N GLY A 58 -9.80 2.18 -5.18
CA GLY A 58 -8.41 2.29 -5.62
C GLY A 58 -8.25 3.01 -6.96
N SER A 59 -9.22 2.87 -7.87
CA SER A 59 -9.24 3.55 -9.17
C SER A 59 -9.43 5.06 -9.05
N ILE A 60 -10.04 5.52 -7.95
CA ILE A 60 -10.27 6.94 -7.64
C ILE A 60 -9.13 7.50 -6.80
N ALA A 61 -8.69 6.76 -5.78
CA ALA A 61 -7.71 7.21 -4.80
C ALA A 61 -6.39 7.59 -5.46
N ARG A 62 -5.91 6.82 -6.43
CA ARG A 62 -4.62 7.08 -7.10
C ARG A 62 -4.62 8.36 -7.94
N PRO A 63 -5.60 8.62 -8.83
CA PRO A 63 -5.71 9.91 -9.52
C PRO A 63 -5.85 11.10 -8.56
N LEU A 64 -6.72 11.00 -7.55
CA LEU A 64 -6.90 12.09 -6.56
C LEU A 64 -5.59 12.37 -5.81
N MET A 65 -4.93 11.33 -5.30
CA MET A 65 -3.63 11.47 -4.63
C MET A 65 -2.63 12.21 -5.52
N LYS A 66 -2.52 11.86 -6.80
CA LYS A 66 -1.61 12.55 -7.73
C LYS A 66 -1.98 14.01 -7.96
N ILE A 67 -3.25 14.32 -8.19
CA ILE A 67 -3.72 15.69 -8.41
C ILE A 67 -3.37 16.56 -7.19
N PHE A 68 -3.72 16.13 -5.99
CA PHE A 68 -3.46 16.92 -4.78
C PHE A 68 -1.97 17.00 -4.42
N LEU A 69 -1.18 15.95 -4.68
CA LEU A 69 0.29 16.02 -4.48
C LEU A 69 0.95 17.00 -5.43
N GLN A 70 0.58 16.99 -6.72
CA GLN A 70 1.15 17.88 -7.73
C GLN A 70 0.86 19.35 -7.44
N ASN A 71 -0.25 19.65 -6.77
CA ASN A 71 -0.62 20.98 -6.35
C ASN A 71 -0.14 21.35 -4.93
N GLY A 72 0.56 20.45 -4.23
CA GLY A 72 1.05 20.71 -2.86
C GLY A 72 -0.04 20.74 -1.79
N LEU A 73 -1.24 20.22 -2.09
CA LEU A 73 -2.45 20.30 -1.25
C LEU A 73 -2.85 18.95 -0.62
N PHE A 74 -2.03 17.91 -0.79
CA PHE A 74 -2.37 16.55 -0.35
C PHE A 74 -2.52 16.43 1.17
N GLU A 75 -1.68 17.10 1.96
CA GLU A 75 -1.76 17.01 3.42
C GLU A 75 -3.11 17.55 3.96
N GLU A 76 -3.56 18.68 3.42
CA GLU A 76 -4.85 19.28 3.76
C GLU A 76 -6.02 18.40 3.29
N PHE A 77 -5.98 17.96 2.03
CA PHE A 77 -6.96 17.03 1.48
C PHE A 77 -7.10 15.75 2.31
N PHE A 78 -5.95 15.12 2.61
CA PHE A 78 -5.92 13.87 3.36
C PHE A 78 -6.47 14.05 4.78
N ARG A 79 -6.19 15.19 5.42
CA ARG A 79 -6.78 15.54 6.72
C ARG A 79 -8.31 15.54 6.65
N LEU A 80 -8.91 16.19 5.65
CA LEU A 80 -10.37 16.25 5.50
C LEU A 80 -10.98 14.85 5.35
N VAL A 81 -10.37 14.00 4.52
CA VAL A 81 -10.80 12.60 4.34
C VAL A 81 -10.66 11.80 5.64
N CYS A 82 -9.59 11.99 6.41
CA CYS A 82 -9.44 11.37 7.72
C CYS A 82 -10.51 11.82 8.72
N VAL A 83 -10.76 13.12 8.82
CA VAL A 83 -11.77 13.70 9.72
C VAL A 83 -13.16 13.14 9.37
N GLN A 84 -13.51 13.09 8.08
CA GLN A 84 -14.76 12.50 7.62
C GLN A 84 -14.88 11.02 7.98
N TYR A 85 -13.80 10.24 7.83
CA TYR A 85 -13.79 8.83 8.22
C TYR A 85 -13.99 8.62 9.73
N LEU A 86 -13.47 9.55 10.54
CA LEU A 86 -13.48 9.49 12.00
C LEU A 86 -14.80 10.02 12.61
N SER A 87 -15.48 10.95 11.95
CA SER A 87 -16.75 11.53 12.41
C SER A 87 -17.88 10.52 12.53
N ASP A 88 -17.79 9.38 11.85
CA ASP A 88 -18.77 8.29 11.92
C ASP A 88 -18.84 7.57 13.28
N GLY A 89 -18.08 8.00 14.30
CA GLY A 89 -18.16 7.44 15.66
C GLY A 89 -17.65 6.00 15.77
N ARG A 90 -16.56 5.67 15.07
CA ARG A 90 -16.01 4.30 15.00
C ARG A 90 -15.33 3.89 16.30
N GLU A 91 -15.31 2.59 16.59
CA GLU A 91 -14.52 2.07 17.70
C GLU A 91 -13.02 2.15 17.42
N SER A 92 -12.24 2.59 18.40
CA SER A 92 -10.78 2.71 18.29
C SER A 92 -10.09 1.41 17.84
N ALA A 93 -10.60 0.24 18.26
CA ALA A 93 -10.05 -1.07 17.92
C ALA A 93 -10.25 -1.46 16.44
N THR A 94 -11.21 -0.86 15.74
CA THR A 94 -11.57 -1.19 14.34
C THR A 94 -11.11 -0.14 13.33
N LEU A 95 -10.41 0.90 13.80
CA LEU A 95 -9.91 1.98 12.95
C LEU A 95 -9.12 1.47 11.75
N PHE A 96 -9.53 1.95 10.58
CA PHE A 96 -8.92 1.65 9.28
C PHE A 96 -8.86 0.16 8.91
N ARG A 97 -9.58 -0.73 9.62
CA ARG A 97 -9.68 -2.16 9.23
C ARG A 97 -10.45 -2.34 7.93
N ASN A 98 -11.50 -1.53 7.73
CA ASN A 98 -12.29 -1.54 6.50
C ASN A 98 -11.59 -0.72 5.40
N GLN A 99 -11.77 -1.13 4.15
CA GLN A 99 -11.35 -0.34 3.00
C GLN A 99 -12.17 0.96 2.99
N SER A 100 -11.49 2.10 3.14
CA SER A 100 -12.06 3.44 3.11
C SER A 100 -11.23 4.31 2.18
N MET A 101 -11.76 5.48 1.79
CA MET A 101 -10.98 6.42 0.98
C MET A 101 -9.67 6.83 1.69
N ALA A 102 -9.71 7.06 3.01
CA ALA A 102 -8.52 7.35 3.81
C ALA A 102 -7.47 6.22 3.73
N SER A 103 -7.88 4.96 3.92
CA SER A 103 -6.93 3.85 3.88
C SER A 103 -6.39 3.58 2.47
N LYS A 104 -7.19 3.80 1.43
CA LYS A 104 -6.74 3.72 0.02
C LYS A 104 -5.77 4.84 -0.35
N LEU A 105 -6.04 6.09 0.02
CA LEU A 105 -5.13 7.21 -0.20
C LEU A 105 -3.78 7.00 0.50
N MET A 106 -3.81 6.55 1.77
CA MET A 106 -2.60 6.23 2.51
C MET A 106 -1.80 5.10 1.84
N HIS A 107 -2.47 4.05 1.35
CA HIS A 107 -1.80 2.97 0.60
C HIS A 107 -1.13 3.49 -0.68
N GLU A 108 -1.86 4.25 -1.49
CA GLU A 108 -1.34 4.79 -2.75
C GLU A 108 -0.18 5.75 -2.52
N VAL A 109 -0.25 6.62 -1.51
CA VAL A 109 0.83 7.59 -1.24
C VAL A 109 2.07 6.94 -0.63
N MET A 110 1.92 5.92 0.24
CA MET A 110 3.04 5.12 0.72
C MET A 110 3.74 4.41 -0.43
N LYS A 111 2.98 3.84 -1.37
CA LYS A 111 3.53 3.21 -2.56
C LYS A 111 4.20 4.22 -3.50
N TYR A 112 3.63 5.41 -3.65
CA TYR A 112 4.14 6.42 -4.57
C TYR A 112 5.41 7.13 -4.05
N LEU A 113 5.42 7.54 -2.78
CA LEU A 113 6.54 8.28 -2.17
C LEU A 113 7.54 7.39 -1.45
N GLY A 114 7.10 6.23 -0.96
CA GLY A 114 7.90 5.36 -0.10
C GLY A 114 8.56 4.19 -0.83
N ASN A 115 8.34 4.00 -2.15
CA ASN A 115 8.86 2.83 -2.85
C ASN A 115 10.38 2.66 -2.69
N ASP A 116 11.15 3.72 -2.94
CA ASP A 116 12.61 3.64 -2.90
C ASP A 116 13.10 3.40 -1.47
N TYR A 117 12.44 4.01 -0.49
CA TYR A 117 12.66 3.77 0.93
C TYR A 117 12.37 2.31 1.34
N LEU A 118 11.27 1.73 0.85
CA LEU A 118 10.91 0.34 1.10
C LEU A 118 11.95 -0.61 0.51
N VAL A 119 12.38 -0.33 -0.73
CA VAL A 119 13.39 -1.13 -1.43
C VAL A 119 14.73 -1.04 -0.70
N SER A 120 15.24 0.14 -0.35
CA SER A 120 16.50 0.26 0.39
C SER A 120 16.45 -0.43 1.76
N THR A 121 15.29 -0.42 2.41
CA THR A 121 15.09 -1.01 3.73
C THR A 121 15.05 -2.53 3.68
N LEU A 122 14.13 -3.11 2.92
CA LEU A 122 13.82 -4.55 2.98
C LEU A 122 14.59 -5.41 1.97
N LYS A 123 15.00 -4.84 0.83
CA LYS A 123 15.62 -5.62 -0.24
C LYS A 123 16.83 -6.45 0.22
N PRO A 124 17.74 -5.95 1.08
CA PRO A 124 18.86 -6.77 1.57
C PRO A 124 18.42 -8.03 2.29
N VAL A 125 17.39 -7.95 3.14
CA VAL A 125 16.88 -9.08 3.92
C VAL A 125 16.15 -10.07 3.01
N ILE A 126 15.31 -9.56 2.10
CA ILE A 126 14.61 -10.42 1.12
C ILE A 126 15.60 -11.07 0.15
N ASP A 127 16.67 -10.38 -0.24
CA ASP A 127 17.71 -10.96 -1.07
C ASP A 127 18.45 -12.11 -0.35
N LEU A 128 18.73 -11.95 0.95
CA LEU A 128 19.31 -12.99 1.78
C LEU A 128 18.43 -14.24 1.88
N VAL A 129 17.13 -14.08 2.16
CA VAL A 129 16.19 -15.21 2.26
C VAL A 129 16.14 -16.00 0.94
N TYR A 130 16.12 -15.32 -0.20
CA TYR A 130 16.13 -15.96 -1.52
C TYR A 130 17.46 -16.67 -1.85
N ALA A 131 18.56 -16.19 -1.31
CA ALA A 131 19.89 -16.75 -1.56
C ALA A 131 20.16 -17.97 -0.68
N GLU A 132 19.85 -17.88 0.62
CA GLU A 132 20.14 -18.95 1.58
C GLU A 132 19.11 -20.07 1.54
N LYS A 133 17.83 -19.75 1.32
CA LYS A 133 16.72 -20.71 1.30
C LYS A 133 16.71 -21.68 2.49
N LYS A 134 17.10 -21.19 3.67
CA LYS A 134 17.06 -21.98 4.91
C LYS A 134 15.62 -22.33 5.28
N ARG A 135 15.42 -23.56 5.74
CA ARG A 135 14.15 -24.01 6.31
C ARG A 135 13.79 -23.21 7.56
N THR A 136 12.53 -22.80 7.64
CA THR A 136 11.96 -22.04 8.78
C THR A 136 10.58 -22.58 9.18
N GLU A 137 10.27 -23.85 8.85
CA GLU A 137 9.00 -24.45 9.24
C GLU A 137 9.01 -24.74 10.74
N ILE A 138 8.05 -24.15 11.45
CA ILE A 138 7.89 -24.27 12.90
C ILE A 138 6.64 -25.06 13.29
N ASP A 139 5.82 -25.46 12.32
CA ASP A 139 4.69 -26.37 12.51
C ASP A 139 5.20 -27.82 12.60
N PRO A 140 5.13 -28.47 13.78
CA PRO A 140 5.65 -29.82 13.94
C PRO A 140 5.01 -30.85 13.02
N SER A 141 3.77 -30.60 12.56
CA SER A 141 3.04 -31.51 11.66
C SER A 141 3.54 -31.46 10.21
N LYS A 142 4.33 -30.43 9.85
CA LYS A 142 4.82 -30.18 8.48
C LYS A 142 6.35 -30.36 8.35
N LEU A 143 7.02 -30.78 9.42
CA LEU A 143 8.45 -31.05 9.39
C LEU A 143 8.75 -32.28 8.53
N ASN A 144 9.79 -32.17 7.69
CA ASN A 144 10.28 -33.32 6.94
C ASN A 144 11.12 -34.24 7.84
N PRO A 145 11.24 -35.54 7.53
CA PRO A 145 12.15 -36.44 8.24
C PRO A 145 13.59 -35.91 8.23
N GLY A 146 14.16 -35.68 9.41
CA GLY A 146 15.52 -35.16 9.59
C GLY A 146 15.63 -33.65 9.84
N GLU A 147 14.53 -32.89 9.71
CA GLU A 147 14.51 -31.48 10.09
C GLU A 147 14.45 -31.31 11.61
N LYS A 148 15.17 -30.31 12.11
CA LYS A 148 15.20 -29.97 13.54
C LYS A 148 14.41 -28.69 13.78
N LEU A 149 13.35 -28.79 14.59
CA LEU A 149 12.52 -27.66 14.97
C LEU A 149 13.35 -26.50 15.57
N ASP A 150 14.33 -26.81 16.40
CA ASP A 150 15.20 -25.80 17.04
C ASP A 150 16.05 -25.03 16.02
N GLU A 151 16.49 -25.70 14.96
CA GLU A 151 17.28 -25.07 13.89
C GLU A 151 16.39 -24.17 13.03
N ASN A 152 15.21 -24.66 12.63
CA ASN A 152 14.23 -23.88 11.87
C ASN A 152 13.77 -22.64 12.66
N THR A 153 13.55 -22.78 13.97
CA THR A 153 13.16 -21.68 14.85
C THR A 153 14.26 -20.63 14.94
N ARG A 154 15.52 -21.06 15.06
CA ARG A 154 16.68 -20.15 15.05
C ARG A 154 16.80 -19.43 13.70
N ASN A 155 16.64 -20.13 12.58
CA ASN A 155 16.67 -19.52 11.25
C ASN A 155 15.59 -18.44 11.09
N LEU A 156 14.36 -18.73 11.51
CA LEU A 156 13.25 -17.77 11.49
C LEU A 156 13.55 -16.54 12.36
N ALA A 157 14.04 -16.76 13.58
CA ALA A 157 14.37 -15.68 14.51
C ALA A 157 15.44 -14.74 13.92
N VAL A 158 16.48 -15.29 13.30
CA VAL A 158 17.54 -14.50 12.65
C VAL A 158 16.97 -13.63 11.52
N TYR A 159 16.16 -14.18 10.61
CA TYR A 159 15.57 -13.38 9.54
C TYR A 159 14.61 -12.30 10.07
N ALA A 160 13.80 -12.64 11.07
CA ALA A 160 12.88 -11.68 11.69
C ALA A 160 13.64 -10.55 12.40
N GLU A 161 14.70 -10.86 13.13
CA GLU A 161 15.56 -9.87 13.78
C GLU A 161 16.22 -8.95 12.76
N LEU A 162 16.79 -9.50 11.68
CA LEU A 162 17.38 -8.72 10.60
C LEU A 162 16.35 -7.78 9.96
N ALA A 163 15.13 -8.25 9.71
CA ALA A 163 14.05 -7.41 9.16
C ALA A 163 13.67 -6.28 10.10
N ILE A 164 13.49 -6.57 11.40
CA ILE A 164 13.13 -5.58 12.42
C ILE A 164 14.24 -4.54 12.57
N VAL A 165 15.50 -4.96 12.71
CA VAL A 165 16.65 -4.06 12.84
C VAL A 165 16.72 -3.12 11.64
N ARG A 166 16.61 -3.65 10.42
CA ARG A 166 16.60 -2.83 9.20
C ARG A 166 15.47 -1.80 9.18
N VAL A 167 14.26 -2.18 9.58
CA VAL A 167 13.09 -1.28 9.64
C VAL A 167 13.25 -0.19 10.70
N VAL A 168 13.85 -0.53 11.86
CA VAL A 168 14.07 0.43 12.95
C VAL A 168 15.17 1.43 12.58
N GLU A 169 16.29 0.94 12.06
CA GLU A 169 17.44 1.78 11.68
C GLU A 169 17.13 2.68 10.47
N SER A 170 16.21 2.27 9.59
CA SER A 170 15.83 3.05 8.42
C SER A 170 14.92 4.25 8.74
N ALA A 171 14.53 4.47 10.00
CA ALA A 171 13.57 5.52 10.37
C ALA A 171 13.97 6.93 9.89
N ASP A 172 15.27 7.24 9.86
CA ASP A 172 15.78 8.53 9.39
C ASP A 172 15.73 8.67 7.87
N GLU A 173 15.87 7.57 7.13
CA GLU A 173 15.78 7.51 5.66
C GLU A 173 14.35 7.69 5.14
N CYS A 174 13.33 7.54 6.00
CA CYS A 174 11.94 7.68 5.59
C CYS A 174 11.67 9.10 5.02
N PRO A 175 11.08 9.22 3.81
CA PRO A 175 10.88 10.50 3.13
C PRO A 175 10.11 11.50 3.97
N LYS A 176 10.56 12.76 4.00
CA LYS A 176 9.94 13.81 4.83
C LYS A 176 8.46 14.05 4.50
N ALA A 177 8.10 14.02 3.22
CA ALA A 177 6.70 14.11 2.80
C ALA A 177 5.84 12.98 3.38
N LEU A 178 6.38 11.76 3.45
CA LEU A 178 5.67 10.63 4.03
C LEU A 178 5.56 10.74 5.55
N LYS A 179 6.62 11.22 6.24
CA LYS A 179 6.59 11.55 7.67
C LYS A 179 5.51 12.58 7.99
N ASN A 180 5.36 13.63 7.17
CA ASN A 180 4.32 14.63 7.33
C ASN A 180 2.92 14.02 7.21
N ILE A 181 2.68 13.19 6.19
CA ILE A 181 1.38 12.51 5.99
C ILE A 181 1.03 11.61 7.19
N PHE A 182 2.01 10.88 7.74
CA PHE A 182 1.78 10.11 8.97
C PHE A 182 1.47 11.00 10.17
N ALA A 183 2.10 12.19 10.26
CA ALA A 183 1.77 13.18 11.29
C ALA A 183 0.34 13.70 11.12
N VAL A 184 -0.12 13.98 9.90
CA VAL A 184 -1.52 14.35 9.61
C VAL A 184 -2.48 13.26 10.09
N LEU A 185 -2.24 11.99 9.74
CA LEU A 185 -3.05 10.87 10.21
C LEU A 185 -3.10 10.82 11.74
N ARG A 186 -1.93 10.86 12.39
CA ARG A 186 -1.82 10.77 13.85
C ARG A 186 -2.57 11.90 14.54
N ASN A 187 -2.42 13.13 14.04
CA ASN A 187 -3.05 14.31 14.62
C ASN A 187 -4.57 14.23 14.44
N ALA A 188 -5.06 13.87 13.25
CA ALA A 188 -6.48 13.68 13.00
C ALA A 188 -7.08 12.61 13.94
N VAL A 189 -6.41 11.48 14.14
CA VAL A 189 -6.87 10.44 15.07
C VAL A 189 -6.89 10.94 16.52
N ASN A 190 -5.86 11.69 16.94
CA ASN A 190 -5.79 12.21 18.31
C ASN A 190 -6.82 13.32 18.60
N GLU A 191 -7.36 13.99 17.58
CA GLU A 191 -8.48 14.93 17.74
C GLU A 191 -9.77 14.21 18.15
N PHE A 192 -9.98 12.98 17.67
CA PHE A 192 -11.19 12.19 17.93
C PHE A 192 -11.05 11.21 19.11
N TYR A 193 -9.82 10.78 19.42
CA TYR A 193 -9.57 9.84 20.50
C TYR A 193 -8.53 10.39 21.50
N PRO A 194 -8.87 10.46 22.79
CA PRO A 194 -8.04 11.13 23.80
C PRO A 194 -6.73 10.39 24.13
N LYS A 195 -6.60 9.11 23.77
CA LYS A 195 -5.40 8.31 24.04
C LYS A 195 -4.40 8.43 22.88
N VAL A 196 -3.24 9.04 23.16
CA VAL A 196 -2.14 9.24 22.20
C VAL A 196 -1.67 7.94 21.55
N GLU A 197 -1.78 6.81 22.24
CA GLU A 197 -1.44 5.49 21.72
C GLU A 197 -2.25 5.10 20.48
N ILE A 198 -3.51 5.54 20.38
CA ILE A 198 -4.40 5.20 19.26
C ILE A 198 -3.86 5.80 17.96
N GLY A 199 -3.40 7.05 17.97
CA GLY A 199 -2.76 7.67 16.81
C GLY A 199 -1.48 6.95 16.39
N ARG A 200 -0.67 6.48 17.35
CA ARG A 200 0.54 5.68 17.06
C ARG A 200 0.20 4.32 16.47
N LEU A 201 -0.82 3.64 17.01
CA LEU A 201 -1.32 2.37 16.49
C LEU A 201 -1.89 2.52 15.08
N ALA A 202 -2.60 3.62 14.79
CA ALA A 202 -3.10 3.92 13.45
C ALA A 202 -1.94 4.03 12.45
N VAL A 203 -0.91 4.81 12.76
CA VAL A 203 0.29 4.93 11.92
C VAL A 203 0.99 3.58 11.76
N SER A 204 1.23 2.85 12.87
CA SER A 204 1.85 1.52 12.86
C SER A 204 1.10 0.53 11.96
N SER A 205 -0.24 0.56 12.00
CA SER A 205 -1.07 -0.27 11.14
C SER A 205 -0.86 -0.01 9.65
N PHE A 206 -0.44 1.20 9.26
CA PHE A 206 -0.12 1.50 7.87
C PHE A 206 1.33 1.15 7.53
N ILE A 207 2.29 1.71 8.27
CA ILE A 207 3.70 1.57 7.93
C ILE A 207 4.24 0.16 8.19
N ILE A 208 3.87 -0.48 9.31
CA ILE A 208 4.34 -1.83 9.62
C ILE A 208 3.48 -2.85 8.86
N MET A 209 2.17 -2.89 9.14
CA MET A 209 1.33 -3.97 8.63
C MET A 209 1.01 -3.87 7.15
N ARG A 210 0.69 -2.68 6.63
CA ARG A 210 0.20 -2.49 5.24
C ARG A 210 1.28 -2.04 4.26
N PHE A 211 2.51 -1.84 4.72
CA PHE A 211 3.62 -1.42 3.88
C PHE A 211 4.79 -2.40 4.02
N PHE A 212 5.47 -2.47 5.17
CA PHE A 212 6.58 -3.41 5.33
C PHE A 212 6.14 -4.88 5.30
N SER A 213 5.23 -5.31 6.16
CA SER A 213 4.76 -6.71 6.19
C SER A 213 4.09 -7.11 4.87
N ALA A 214 3.31 -6.21 4.27
CA ALA A 214 2.70 -6.46 2.97
C ALA A 214 3.75 -6.68 1.86
N ALA A 215 4.88 -5.97 1.91
CA ALA A 215 5.98 -6.12 0.98
C ALA A 215 6.81 -7.39 1.22
N ILE A 216 6.98 -7.81 2.47
CA ILE A 216 7.61 -9.10 2.81
C ILE A 216 6.77 -10.25 2.23
N LEU A 217 5.45 -10.22 2.43
CA LEU A 217 4.52 -11.24 1.92
C LEU A 217 4.41 -11.23 0.38
N ASN A 218 4.52 -10.07 -0.26
CA ASN A 218 4.30 -9.90 -1.71
C ASN A 218 5.48 -9.17 -2.38
N PRO A 219 6.71 -9.72 -2.36
CA PRO A 219 7.92 -9.00 -2.76
C PRO A 219 7.93 -8.58 -4.23
N THR A 220 7.20 -9.28 -5.09
CA THR A 220 7.06 -8.92 -6.51
C THR A 220 6.19 -7.69 -6.72
N GLN A 221 5.08 -7.57 -6.00
CA GLN A 221 4.14 -6.44 -6.13
C GLN A 221 4.73 -5.11 -5.68
N TYR A 222 5.73 -5.17 -4.80
CA TYR A 222 6.46 -4.03 -4.26
C TYR A 222 7.84 -3.83 -4.91
N GLY A 223 8.15 -4.56 -5.99
CA GLY A 223 9.39 -4.36 -6.74
C GLY A 223 10.68 -4.83 -6.05
N LEU A 224 10.58 -5.56 -4.93
CA LEU A 224 11.74 -6.13 -4.22
C LEU A 224 12.39 -7.27 -5.02
N LYS A 225 11.57 -8.01 -5.77
CA LYS A 225 11.98 -9.15 -6.62
C LYS A 225 11.27 -9.13 -7.97
N LYS A 226 11.94 -9.65 -9.00
CA LYS A 226 11.39 -9.78 -10.37
C LYS A 226 10.52 -11.03 -10.56
N ARG A 227 10.78 -12.09 -9.79
CA ARG A 227 10.08 -13.37 -9.88
C ARG A 227 9.41 -13.67 -8.54
N ALA A 228 8.28 -14.37 -8.61
CA ALA A 228 7.58 -14.84 -7.41
C ALA A 228 8.48 -15.79 -6.60
N PRO A 229 8.35 -15.79 -5.27
CA PRO A 229 9.05 -16.77 -4.43
C PRO A 229 8.60 -18.18 -4.79
N ASP A 230 9.51 -19.13 -4.68
CA ASP A 230 9.12 -20.54 -4.65
C ASP A 230 8.36 -20.86 -3.34
N PRO A 231 7.65 -22.00 -3.24
CA PRO A 231 6.81 -22.31 -2.08
C PRO A 231 7.56 -22.30 -0.75
N GLU A 232 8.85 -22.64 -0.75
CA GLU A 232 9.69 -22.66 0.44
C GLU A 232 10.02 -21.25 0.91
N VAL A 233 10.55 -20.41 0.00
CA VAL A 233 10.80 -19.00 0.30
C VAL A 233 9.51 -18.28 0.66
N SER A 234 8.39 -18.59 -0.01
CA SER A 234 7.08 -18.01 0.29
C SER A 234 6.54 -18.42 1.66
N ARG A 235 7.00 -19.54 2.22
CA ARG A 235 6.63 -19.98 3.57
C ARG A 235 7.46 -19.28 4.64
N THR A 236 8.71 -18.93 4.32
CA THR A 236 9.61 -18.17 5.19
C THR A 236 9.23 -16.69 5.30
N LEU A 237 8.77 -16.09 4.19
CA LEU A 237 8.30 -14.70 4.12
C LEU A 237 6.89 -14.54 4.69
#